data_AF-A0A920NNU8-F1
#
_entry.id   AF-A0A920NNU8-F1
#
_cell.length_a   1.000
_cell.length_b   1.000
_cell.length_c   1.000
_cell.angle_alpha   90.00
_cell.angle_beta   90.00
_cell.angle_gamma   90.00
#
_symmetry.space_group_name_H-M   'P 1'
#
loop_
_entity.id
_entity.type
_entity.pdbx_description
1 polymer ?
#
loop_
_entity_poly.entity_id
_entity_poly.type
_entity_poly.pdbx_seq_one_letter_code
_entity_poly.pdbx_strand_id
1 'polypeptide(L)'
;MTEYLDNGGNLYLSGQDLGWDLNENPGDSSQTEFFLNYLHADWGGDDANVSSVLGVPNNPISDGLNFDIYQPGYPSANQYPDYFTPHNDATLIFTYSNGLGMGLSYEAEYRLVYTGTGLETFGSNSSSTAPANVNEYQTVFFERTLNYLNFINHTPLTDNEDSTLVFILT
;
A
#
# COMPACT_ATOMS: atom_id res chain seq x y z
N MET A 1 7.33 -8.62 -11.40
CA MET A 1 6.89 -7.34 -10.78
C MET A 1 7.27 -6.19 -11.70
N THR A 2 8.55 -6.01 -12.02
CA THR A 2 9.04 -4.97 -12.94
C THR A 2 8.29 -4.98 -14.27
N GLU A 3 8.20 -6.14 -14.94
CA GLU A 3 7.44 -6.27 -16.20
C GLU A 3 5.96 -5.87 -16.07
N TYR A 4 5.32 -6.11 -14.92
CA TYR A 4 3.93 -5.68 -14.70
C TYR A 4 3.82 -4.17 -14.58
N LEU A 5 4.74 -3.53 -13.84
CA LEU A 5 4.80 -2.08 -13.66
C LEU A 5 5.21 -1.35 -14.96
N ASP A 6 6.18 -1.91 -15.70
CA ASP A 6 6.64 -1.41 -17.01
C ASP A 6 5.51 -1.40 -18.05
N ASN A 7 4.55 -2.31 -17.92
CA ASN A 7 3.36 -2.40 -18.78
C ASN A 7 2.17 -1.58 -18.23
N GLY A 8 2.40 -0.69 -17.26
CA GLY A 8 1.38 0.20 -16.71
C GLY A 8 0.47 -0.43 -15.65
N GLY A 9 0.88 -1.56 -15.07
CA GLY A 9 0.18 -2.19 -13.96
C GLY A 9 0.31 -1.38 -12.68
N ASN A 10 -0.79 -1.24 -11.93
CA ASN A 10 -0.80 -0.49 -10.66
C ASN A 10 -0.60 -1.42 -9.46
N LEU A 11 0.07 -0.93 -8.41
CA LEU A 11 0.47 -1.74 -7.26
C LEU A 11 0.13 -1.06 -5.92
N TYR A 12 -0.48 -1.82 -5.02
CA TYR A 12 -0.41 -1.55 -3.58
C TYR A 12 0.51 -2.59 -2.96
N LEU A 13 1.55 -2.14 -2.26
CA LEU A 13 2.47 -2.99 -1.54
C LEU A 13 2.53 -2.56 -0.07
N SER A 14 2.54 -3.51 0.86
CA SER A 14 2.56 -3.22 2.28
C SER A 14 3.22 -4.34 3.06
N GLY A 15 3.95 -3.99 4.11
CA GLY A 15 4.53 -4.96 5.04
C GLY A 15 5.61 -4.31 5.89
N GLN A 16 5.75 -4.80 7.11
CA GLN A 16 7.00 -4.61 7.86
C GLN A 16 8.10 -5.52 7.29
N ASP A 17 9.36 -5.17 7.56
CA ASP A 17 10.56 -5.90 7.15
C ASP A 17 10.76 -6.01 5.61
N LEU A 18 9.87 -5.45 4.79
CA LEU A 18 9.99 -5.52 3.32
C LEU A 18 11.13 -4.63 2.84
N GLY A 19 11.23 -3.43 3.39
CA GLY A 19 12.34 -2.52 3.09
C GLY A 19 13.65 -3.04 3.68
N TRP A 20 13.62 -3.63 4.87
CA TRP A 20 14.78 -4.27 5.48
C TRP A 20 15.33 -5.40 4.61
N ASP A 21 14.47 -6.32 4.17
CA ASP A 21 14.86 -7.43 3.28
C ASP A 21 15.48 -6.92 1.97
N LEU A 22 14.95 -5.82 1.41
CA LEU A 22 15.43 -5.30 0.13
C LEU A 22 16.68 -4.41 0.24
N ASN A 23 17.00 -3.86 1.41
CA ASN A 23 18.09 -2.88 1.58
C ASN A 23 19.19 -3.30 2.54
N GLU A 24 18.87 -3.99 3.63
CA GLU A 24 19.85 -4.42 4.64
C GLU A 24 20.20 -5.91 4.51
N ASN A 25 19.29 -6.72 3.96
CA ASN A 25 19.51 -8.12 3.67
C ASN A 25 19.28 -8.51 2.19
N PRO A 26 19.76 -7.73 1.20
CA PRO A 26 19.54 -8.05 -0.21
C PRO A 26 20.34 -9.30 -0.60
N GLY A 27 19.69 -10.20 -1.33
CA GLY A 27 20.33 -11.28 -2.07
C GLY A 27 21.23 -10.78 -3.21
N ASP A 28 20.86 -9.69 -3.90
CA ASP A 28 21.71 -9.00 -4.89
C ASP A 28 21.32 -7.53 -5.08
N SER A 29 22.09 -6.79 -5.89
CA SER A 29 21.86 -5.35 -6.11
C SER A 29 20.55 -5.00 -6.82
N SER A 30 19.91 -5.96 -7.51
CA SER A 30 18.65 -5.70 -8.18
C SER A 30 17.51 -5.42 -7.19
N GLN A 31 17.63 -5.88 -5.94
CA GLN A 31 16.62 -5.66 -4.90
C GLN A 31 16.67 -4.23 -4.33
N THR A 32 17.87 -3.70 -4.07
CA THR A 32 18.04 -2.29 -3.70
C THR A 32 17.66 -1.37 -4.87
N GLU A 33 18.02 -1.74 -6.09
CA GLU A 33 17.60 -1.03 -7.31
C GLU A 33 16.08 -1.07 -7.50
N PHE A 34 15.42 -2.18 -7.18
CA PHE A 34 13.96 -2.29 -7.23
C PHE A 34 13.31 -1.37 -6.19
N PHE A 35 13.81 -1.35 -4.95
CA PHE A 35 13.31 -0.46 -3.90
C PHE A 35 13.41 1.02 -4.31
N LEU A 36 14.57 1.42 -4.85
CA LEU A 36 14.81 2.79 -5.26
C LEU A 36 14.00 3.19 -6.51
N ASN A 37 14.02 2.37 -7.55
CA ASN A 37 13.52 2.76 -8.88
C ASN A 37 12.08 2.32 -9.16
N TYR A 38 11.57 1.29 -8.48
CA TYR A 38 10.20 0.79 -8.66
C TYR A 38 9.30 1.01 -7.44
N LEU A 39 9.86 1.04 -6.23
CA LEU A 39 9.09 1.47 -5.05
C LEU A 39 9.22 2.96 -4.77
N HIS A 40 10.09 3.67 -5.50
CA HIS A 40 10.34 5.10 -5.35
C HIS A 40 10.59 5.50 -3.90
N ALA A 41 11.39 4.70 -3.18
CA ALA A 41 11.68 4.88 -1.77
C ALA A 41 13.20 4.97 -1.55
N ASP A 42 13.63 5.99 -0.82
CA ASP A 42 14.96 6.04 -0.21
C ASP A 42 14.87 5.39 1.18
N TRP A 43 15.62 4.30 1.37
CA TRP A 43 15.58 3.52 2.61
C TRP A 43 15.96 4.37 3.84
N GLY A 44 15.15 4.28 4.89
CA GLY A 44 15.38 4.96 6.16
C GLY A 44 15.87 4.00 7.26
N GLY A 45 15.16 2.89 7.46
CA GLY A 45 15.52 1.87 8.44
C GLY A 45 14.36 0.96 8.85
N ASP A 46 14.72 -0.11 9.55
CA ASP A 46 13.88 -1.27 9.91
C ASP A 46 12.80 -0.99 10.96
N ASP A 47 13.07 -0.07 11.90
CA ASP A 47 12.14 0.22 12.99
C ASP A 47 12.00 1.72 13.24
N ALA A 48 10.81 2.26 12.97
CA ALA A 48 10.47 3.64 13.27
C ALA A 48 10.46 3.98 14.77
N ASN A 49 10.50 2.97 15.65
CA ASN A 49 10.54 3.10 17.11
C ASN A 49 9.33 3.85 17.72
N VAL A 50 8.24 3.99 16.96
CA VAL A 50 6.96 4.56 17.39
C VAL A 50 5.83 3.87 16.64
N SER A 51 4.65 3.82 17.27
CA SER A 51 3.48 3.15 16.69
C SER A 51 2.34 4.10 16.30
N SER A 52 2.52 5.41 16.41
CA SER A 52 1.50 6.39 16.04
C SER A 52 1.79 7.00 14.67
N VAL A 53 0.77 7.04 13.83
CA VAL A 53 0.82 7.46 12.43
C VAL A 53 -0.08 8.67 12.21
N LEU A 54 0.41 9.62 11.42
CA LEU A 54 -0.24 10.87 11.04
C LEU A 54 -0.40 10.96 9.53
N GLY A 55 -1.63 11.20 9.10
CA GLY A 55 -1.98 11.47 7.71
C GLY A 55 -1.48 12.84 7.25
N VAL A 56 -1.13 12.94 5.97
CA VAL A 56 -0.64 14.20 5.38
C VAL A 56 -1.85 15.07 4.98
N PRO A 57 -1.95 16.32 5.46
CA PRO A 57 -3.06 17.20 5.14
C PRO A 57 -3.23 17.42 3.63
N ASN A 58 -4.48 17.36 3.16
CA ASN A 58 -4.87 17.47 1.74
C ASN A 58 -4.36 16.34 0.82
N ASN A 59 -3.73 15.29 1.36
CA ASN A 59 -3.36 14.12 0.56
C ASN A 59 -4.61 13.25 0.27
N PRO A 60 -4.87 12.87 -0.99
CA PRO A 60 -6.11 12.15 -1.35
C PRO A 60 -6.24 10.76 -0.70
N ILE A 61 -5.15 10.16 -0.25
CA ILE A 61 -5.14 8.85 0.40
C ILE A 61 -5.25 9.01 1.92
N SER A 62 -4.41 9.85 2.51
CA SER A 62 -4.20 9.86 3.96
C SER A 62 -4.82 11.01 4.73
N ASP A 63 -5.39 12.01 4.06
CA ASP A 63 -5.92 13.20 4.74
C ASP A 63 -6.94 12.84 5.84
N GLY A 64 -6.71 13.37 7.03
CA GLY A 64 -7.53 13.13 8.23
C GLY A 64 -7.37 11.76 8.90
N LEU A 65 -6.54 10.85 8.37
CA LEU A 65 -6.31 9.53 8.98
C LEU A 65 -5.16 9.61 9.98
N ASN A 66 -5.48 9.57 11.28
CA ASN A 66 -4.50 9.48 12.36
C ASN A 66 -4.84 8.27 13.24
N PHE A 67 -3.90 7.36 13.44
CA PHE A 67 -4.16 6.09 14.10
C PHE A 67 -2.88 5.51 14.71
N ASP A 68 -3.05 4.57 15.64
CA ASP A 68 -1.97 3.71 16.09
C ASP A 68 -1.90 2.45 15.21
N ILE A 69 -0.70 1.88 15.07
CA ILE A 69 -0.44 0.61 14.40
C ILE A 69 -0.19 -0.50 15.42
N TYR A 70 -0.77 -1.67 15.15
CA TYR A 70 -0.48 -2.89 15.89
C TYR A 70 -0.82 -4.12 15.05
N GLN A 71 0.13 -5.04 14.84
CA GLN A 71 -0.11 -6.27 14.08
C GLN A 71 -0.83 -7.34 14.92
N PRO A 72 -2.12 -7.65 14.65
CA PRO A 72 -2.84 -8.63 15.42
C PRO A 72 -2.30 -10.05 15.18
N GLY A 73 -2.14 -10.83 16.24
CA GLY A 73 -1.65 -12.21 16.13
C GLY A 73 -0.13 -12.34 15.97
N TYR A 74 0.61 -11.23 15.97
CA TYR A 74 2.08 -11.24 15.96
C TYR A 74 2.65 -10.73 17.29
N PRO A 75 3.76 -11.31 17.82
CA PRO A 75 4.36 -10.84 19.07
C PRO A 75 4.73 -9.36 19.01
N SER A 76 4.31 -8.57 20.00
CA SER A 76 4.58 -7.12 20.02
C SER A 76 6.07 -6.77 20.05
N ALA A 77 6.90 -7.66 20.58
CA ALA A 77 8.36 -7.50 20.60
C ALA A 77 9.03 -7.69 19.22
N ASN A 78 8.26 -8.11 18.19
CA ASN A 78 8.77 -8.39 16.85
C ASN A 78 8.10 -7.51 15.77
N GLN A 79 7.50 -6.38 16.15
CA GLN A 79 6.85 -5.50 15.18
C GLN A 79 7.81 -4.36 14.84
N TYR A 80 8.35 -4.38 13.62
CA TYR A 80 9.39 -3.48 13.14
C TYR A 80 8.85 -2.68 11.95
N PRO A 81 8.09 -1.59 12.22
CA PRO A 81 7.52 -0.79 11.14
C PRO A 81 8.63 -0.05 10.41
N ASP A 82 8.85 -0.43 9.14
CA ASP A 82 9.82 0.17 8.24
C ASP A 82 9.56 1.68 8.09
N TYR A 83 10.63 2.44 7.87
CA TYR A 83 10.55 3.84 7.45
C TYR A 83 11.47 4.18 6.27
N PHE A 84 11.02 5.14 5.47
CA PHE A 84 11.68 5.57 4.24
C PHE A 84 11.21 6.98 3.84
N THR A 85 11.93 7.63 2.93
CA THR A 85 11.50 8.89 2.32
C THR A 85 11.17 8.71 0.84
N PRO A 86 10.23 9.50 0.27
CA PRO A 86 9.94 9.41 -1.16
C PRO A 86 11.17 9.77 -2.01
N HIS A 87 11.42 8.96 -3.03
CA HIS A 87 12.45 9.18 -4.03
C HIS A 87 11.85 9.79 -5.31
N ASN A 88 12.53 10.78 -5.89
CA ASN A 88 12.07 11.52 -7.08
C ASN A 88 10.65 12.09 -6.93
N ASP A 89 9.76 11.74 -7.86
CA ASP A 89 8.40 12.30 -7.95
C ASP A 89 7.38 11.58 -7.05
N ALA A 90 7.84 10.66 -6.19
CA ALA A 90 6.97 10.08 -5.18
C ALA A 90 6.58 11.10 -4.11
N THR A 91 5.39 10.92 -3.55
CA THR A 91 4.78 11.79 -2.56
C THR A 91 4.63 11.04 -1.25
N LEU A 92 5.06 11.66 -0.14
CA LEU A 92 4.83 11.11 1.20
C LEU A 92 3.33 11.14 1.52
N ILE A 93 2.78 10.01 1.96
CA ILE A 93 1.35 9.93 2.34
C ILE A 93 1.16 9.76 3.84
N PHE A 94 2.11 9.16 4.57
CA PHE A 94 2.02 9.05 6.03
C PHE A 94 3.36 9.35 6.68
N THR A 95 3.29 9.92 7.87
CA THR A 95 4.43 10.04 8.79
C THR A 95 4.15 9.28 10.07
N TYR A 96 5.17 8.72 10.68
CA TYR A 96 5.16 8.40 12.09
C TYR A 96 5.21 9.68 12.92
N SER A 97 4.74 9.64 14.17
CA SER A 97 4.70 10.82 15.06
C SER A 97 6.06 11.44 15.38
N ASN A 98 7.15 10.71 15.17
CA ASN A 98 8.52 11.21 15.28
C ASN A 98 9.05 11.86 13.99
N GLY A 99 8.23 11.96 12.94
CA GLY A 99 8.56 12.59 11.67
C GLY A 99 9.18 11.67 10.62
N LEU A 100 9.41 10.39 10.93
CA LEU A 100 9.87 9.40 9.95
C LEU A 100 8.74 9.07 8.96
N GLY A 101 9.08 8.76 7.72
CA GLY A 101 8.07 8.42 6.70
C GLY A 101 7.54 7.00 6.87
N MET A 102 6.23 6.82 6.76
CA MET A 102 5.54 5.53 6.92
C MET A 102 5.00 4.97 5.61
N GLY A 103 4.68 5.84 4.66
CA GLY A 103 4.21 5.42 3.35
C GLY A 103 4.32 6.51 2.31
N LEU A 104 4.34 6.08 1.05
CA LEU A 104 4.39 6.96 -0.12
C LEU A 104 3.39 6.53 -1.20
N SER A 105 3.17 7.44 -2.15
CA SER A 105 2.48 7.17 -3.40
C SER A 105 3.31 7.68 -4.60
N TYR A 106 3.17 7.05 -5.75
CA TYR A 106 3.77 7.48 -7.01
C TYR A 106 2.76 7.41 -8.15
N GLU A 107 2.82 8.33 -9.11
CA GLU A 107 1.94 8.41 -10.27
C GLU A 107 2.71 8.91 -11.49
N ALA A 108 3.01 8.00 -12.42
CA ALA A 108 3.47 8.32 -13.76
C ALA A 108 3.11 7.19 -14.73
N GLU A 109 4.10 6.41 -15.21
CA GLU A 109 3.90 5.25 -16.09
C GLU A 109 3.02 4.18 -15.44
N TYR A 110 3.11 4.06 -14.12
CA TYR A 110 2.24 3.25 -13.27
C TYR A 110 1.89 4.05 -12.00
N ARG A 111 0.95 3.50 -11.24
CA ARG A 111 0.57 4.04 -9.93
C ARG A 111 0.98 3.08 -8.83
N LEU A 112 1.54 3.63 -7.76
CA LEU A 112 1.99 2.87 -6.59
C LEU A 112 1.47 3.51 -5.31
N VAL A 113 1.10 2.67 -4.36
CA VAL A 113 1.05 3.02 -2.93
C VAL A 113 1.91 1.99 -2.19
N TYR A 114 2.85 2.46 -1.37
CA TYR A 114 3.72 1.61 -0.55
C TYR A 114 3.68 2.05 0.92
N THR A 115 3.46 1.12 1.84
CA THR A 115 3.47 1.37 3.29
C THR A 115 4.43 0.43 4.02
N GLY A 116 5.20 0.98 4.96
CA GLY A 116 6.21 0.25 5.76
C GLY A 116 5.64 -0.65 6.86
N THR A 117 4.33 -0.82 6.89
CA THR A 117 3.66 -1.84 7.69
C THR A 117 2.42 -2.34 6.94
N GLY A 118 1.94 -3.53 7.31
CA GLY A 118 0.78 -4.16 6.70
C GLY A 118 -0.53 -3.42 7.01
N LEU A 119 -1.49 -3.49 6.09
CA LEU A 119 -2.82 -2.88 6.27
C LEU A 119 -3.53 -3.35 7.55
N GLU A 120 -3.29 -4.59 7.96
CA GLU A 120 -3.87 -5.19 9.15
C GLU A 120 -3.52 -4.43 10.45
N THR A 121 -2.45 -3.62 10.43
CA THR A 121 -2.00 -2.89 11.60
C THR A 121 -2.77 -1.60 11.84
N PHE A 122 -3.39 -1.02 10.80
CA PHE A 122 -3.95 0.33 10.83
C PHE A 122 -5.13 0.40 11.79
N GLY A 123 -5.01 1.16 12.87
CA GLY A 123 -6.06 1.30 13.89
C GLY A 123 -6.33 0.02 14.69
N SER A 124 -5.50 -1.01 14.52
CA SER A 124 -5.60 -2.25 15.28
C SER A 124 -4.96 -2.11 16.66
N ASN A 125 -5.31 -3.02 17.56
CA ASN A 125 -4.71 -3.13 18.88
C ASN A 125 -4.59 -4.61 19.31
N SER A 126 -4.08 -4.86 20.52
CA SER A 126 -3.86 -6.21 21.06
C SER A 126 -5.11 -7.08 21.18
N SER A 127 -6.30 -6.49 21.11
CA SER A 127 -7.58 -7.21 21.13
C SER A 127 -8.20 -7.39 19.74
N SER A 128 -7.63 -6.77 18.70
CA SER A 128 -8.06 -6.99 17.32
C SER A 128 -7.83 -8.45 16.89
N THR A 129 -8.71 -8.94 16.03
CA THR A 129 -8.63 -10.26 15.41
C THR A 129 -8.87 -10.13 13.91
N ALA A 130 -7.85 -10.43 13.10
CA ALA A 130 -8.01 -10.49 11.66
C ALA A 130 -8.61 -11.86 11.25
N PRO A 131 -9.53 -11.93 10.25
CA PRO A 131 -10.11 -10.81 9.48
C PRO A 131 -11.40 -10.23 10.11
N ALA A 132 -11.80 -10.65 11.31
CA ALA A 132 -13.10 -10.30 11.90
C ALA A 132 -13.24 -8.83 12.34
N ASN A 133 -12.14 -8.10 12.53
CA ASN A 133 -12.14 -6.73 13.06
C ASN A 133 -11.56 -5.72 12.06
N VAL A 134 -12.05 -5.74 10.81
CA VAL A 134 -11.77 -4.66 9.86
C VAL A 134 -12.38 -3.35 10.39
N ASN A 135 -11.56 -2.31 10.50
CA ASN A 135 -11.97 -1.01 11.06
C ASN A 135 -12.07 0.09 9.98
N GLU A 136 -12.49 1.28 10.41
CA GLU A 136 -12.69 2.43 9.50
C GLU A 136 -11.40 2.93 8.86
N TYR A 137 -10.26 2.91 9.56
CA TYR A 137 -8.98 3.35 9.00
C TYR A 137 -8.56 2.44 7.85
N GLN A 138 -8.68 1.13 8.03
CA GLN A 138 -8.39 0.13 7.00
C GLN A 138 -9.31 0.30 5.79
N THR A 139 -10.61 0.49 6.05
CA THR A 139 -11.62 0.62 4.99
C THR A 139 -11.39 1.90 4.18
N VAL A 140 -11.27 3.05 4.85
CA VAL A 140 -11.12 4.36 4.19
C VAL A 140 -9.78 4.45 3.47
N PHE A 141 -8.68 4.00 4.09
CA PHE A 141 -7.38 3.97 3.42
C PHE A 141 -7.41 3.10 2.17
N PHE A 142 -7.98 1.89 2.26
CA PHE A 142 -8.00 0.98 1.12
C PHE A 142 -8.91 1.49 0.00
N GLU A 143 -10.09 2.04 0.32
CA GLU A 143 -10.97 2.68 -0.67
C GLU A 143 -10.26 3.82 -1.42
N ARG A 144 -9.61 4.73 -0.68
CA ARG A 144 -8.85 5.84 -1.29
C ARG A 144 -7.65 5.36 -2.08
N THR A 145 -6.97 4.30 -1.62
CA THR A 145 -5.88 3.64 -2.36
C THR A 145 -6.39 3.05 -3.67
N LEU A 146 -7.51 2.33 -3.67
CA LEU A 146 -8.10 1.77 -4.91
C LEU A 146 -8.54 2.86 -5.89
N ASN A 147 -9.10 3.97 -5.39
CA ASN A 147 -9.42 5.14 -6.20
C ASN A 147 -8.15 5.77 -6.80
N TYR A 148 -7.10 5.97 -5.99
CA TYR A 148 -5.82 6.49 -6.45
C TYR A 148 -5.20 5.59 -7.52
N LEU A 149 -5.18 4.27 -7.30
CA LEU A 149 -4.68 3.26 -8.24
C LEU A 149 -5.59 3.05 -9.46
N ASN A 150 -6.67 3.83 -9.59
CA ASN A 150 -7.54 3.83 -10.75
C ASN A 150 -8.11 2.43 -11.08
N PHE A 151 -8.46 1.66 -10.02
CA PHE A 151 -8.81 0.24 -10.14
C PHE A 151 -10.10 -0.01 -10.95
N ILE A 152 -10.96 0.99 -11.12
CA ILE A 152 -12.20 0.88 -11.91
C ILE A 152 -12.09 1.75 -13.16
N ASN A 153 -11.52 1.18 -14.22
CA ASN A 153 -11.73 1.63 -15.59
C ASN A 153 -12.10 0.43 -16.45
N HIS A 154 -13.39 0.11 -16.47
CA HIS A 154 -13.94 -0.77 -17.49
C HIS A 154 -15.09 -0.04 -18.18
N THR A 155 -15.15 -0.17 -19.50
CA THR A 155 -16.38 0.07 -20.22
C THR A 155 -17.37 -1.00 -19.75
N PRO A 156 -18.53 -0.65 -19.18
CA PRO A 156 -19.53 -1.64 -18.80
C PRO A 156 -19.86 -2.51 -20.01
N LEU A 157 -19.80 -3.84 -19.84
CA LEU A 157 -20.28 -4.75 -20.88
C LEU A 157 -21.80 -4.54 -20.98
N THR A 158 -22.27 -4.11 -22.15
CA THR A 158 -23.70 -4.13 -22.46
C THR A 158 -24.02 -5.53 -22.93
N ASP A 159 -24.91 -6.23 -22.22
CA ASP A 159 -25.43 -7.51 -22.66
C ASP A 159 -26.21 -7.32 -23.97
N ASN A 160 -25.72 -7.96 -25.04
CA ASN A 160 -26.35 -7.95 -26.38
C ASN A 160 -26.98 -9.31 -26.71
N GLU A 161 -27.04 -10.25 -25.76
CA GLU A 161 -27.67 -11.55 -26.01
C GLU A 161 -29.19 -11.36 -26.13
N ASP A 162 -29.68 -11.32 -27.37
CA ASP A 162 -31.10 -11.40 -27.65
C ASP A 162 -31.59 -12.82 -27.33
N SER A 163 -32.09 -12.97 -26.10
CA SER A 163 -32.65 -14.23 -25.59
C SER A 163 -33.92 -14.68 -26.34
N THR A 164 -34.38 -13.93 -27.34
CA THR A 164 -35.58 -14.22 -28.15
C THR A 164 -35.29 -14.85 -29.51
N LEU A 165 -34.02 -15.00 -29.90
CA LEU A 165 -33.65 -15.65 -31.16
C LEU A 165 -33.82 -17.17 -31.07
N VAL A 166 -34.96 -17.68 -31.52
CA VAL A 166 -35.19 -19.11 -31.77
C VAL A 166 -34.48 -19.53 -33.05
N PHE A 167 -33.37 -20.26 -32.93
CA PHE A 167 -32.79 -20.99 -34.06
C PHE A 167 -33.65 -22.21 -34.39
N ILE A 168 -34.49 -22.11 -35.42
CA ILE A 168 -35.10 -23.30 -36.03
C ILE A 168 -34.10 -23.86 -37.04
N LEU A 169 -33.46 -24.98 -36.70
CA LEU A 169 -32.70 -25.79 -37.65
C LEU A 169 -33.70 -26.52 -38.57
N THR A 170 -33.70 -26.18 -39.86
CA THR A 170 -34.40 -26.92 -40.92
C THR A 170 -33.48 -27.94 -41.57
#